data_AF-A0A944TEV1-F1
#
_entry.id   AF-A0A944TEV1-F1
#
_cell.length_a   1.000
_cell.length_b   1.000
_cell.length_c   1.000
_cell.angle_alpha   90.00
_cell.angle_beta   90.00
_cell.angle_gamma   90.00
#
_symmetry.space_group_name_H-M   'P 1'
#
loop_
_entity.id
_entity.type
_entity.pdbx_description
1 polymer ?
#
loop_
_entity_poly.entity_id
_entity_poly.type
_entity_poly.pdbx_seq_one_letter_code
_entity_poly.pdbx_strand_id
1 'polypeptide(L)' 'FGAKEAGETALAAFIPALTNAIADAIGVRALDLPVTPDRLLALMEKKNETKDAAE' A
#
# COMPACT_ATOMS: atom_id res chain seq x y z
N PHE A 1 32.36 -17.76 11.58
CA PHE A 1 30.94 -17.95 11.94
C PHE A 1 29.93 -17.21 11.05
N GLY A 2 30.31 -16.39 10.04
CA GLY A 2 29.38 -16.01 8.94
C GLY A 2 28.11 -15.24 9.33
N ALA A 3 28.13 -14.49 10.43
CA ALA A 3 26.96 -13.74 10.91
C ALA A 3 26.55 -12.63 9.94
N LYS A 4 25.24 -12.33 9.92
CA LYS A 4 24.63 -11.24 9.15
C LYS A 4 23.73 -10.39 10.06
N GLU A 5 23.36 -9.22 9.55
CA GLU A 5 22.37 -8.32 10.14
C GLU A 5 20.97 -8.99 10.20
N ALA A 6 20.15 -8.60 11.18
CA ALA A 6 18.82 -9.21 11.42
C ALA A 6 17.82 -8.29 12.18
N GLY A 7 18.06 -6.98 12.25
CA GLY A 7 17.24 -6.03 13.02
C GLY A 7 16.37 -5.10 12.16
N GLU A 8 16.90 -4.56 11.08
CA GLU A 8 16.28 -3.50 10.28
C GLU A 8 15.48 -4.04 9.10
N THR A 9 15.96 -5.15 8.51
CA THR A 9 15.37 -5.73 7.30
C THR A 9 13.89 -6.09 7.46
N ALA A 10 13.49 -6.63 8.62
CA ALA A 10 12.10 -7.01 8.87
C ALA A 10 11.13 -5.82 8.88
N LEU A 11 11.55 -4.70 9.49
CA LEU A 11 10.76 -3.47 9.53
C LEU A 11 10.64 -2.85 8.13
N ALA A 12 11.77 -2.73 7.43
CA ALA A 12 11.80 -2.13 6.09
C ALA A 12 11.00 -2.95 5.07
N ALA A 13 11.01 -4.29 5.17
CA ALA A 13 10.29 -5.17 4.25
C ALA A 13 8.76 -5.14 4.47
N PHE A 14 8.29 -4.87 5.69
CA PHE A 14 6.86 -4.85 6.00
C PHE A 14 6.10 -3.74 5.25
N ILE A 15 6.69 -2.55 5.16
CA ILE A 15 6.05 -1.37 4.56
C ILE A 15 5.60 -1.62 3.11
N PRO A 16 6.46 -2.04 2.16
CA PRO A 16 6.05 -2.33 0.79
C PRO A 16 5.20 -3.60 0.69
N ALA A 17 5.38 -4.59 1.57
CA ALA A 17 4.55 -5.79 1.57
C ALA A 17 3.09 -5.45 1.88
N LEU A 18 2.84 -4.59 2.87
CA LEU A 18 1.52 -4.10 3.24
C LEU A 18 0.87 -3.31 2.10
N THR A 19 1.56 -2.32 1.53
CA THR A 19 0.98 -1.48 0.46
C THR A 19 0.72 -2.26 -0.82
N ASN A 20 1.55 -3.25 -1.15
CA ASN A 20 1.30 -4.15 -2.27
C ASN A 20 0.10 -5.07 -2.01
N ALA A 21 -0.06 -5.59 -0.79
CA ALA A 21 -1.22 -6.41 -0.44
C ALA A 21 -2.54 -5.63 -0.54
N ILE A 22 -2.54 -4.35 -0.17
CA ILE A 22 -3.70 -3.46 -0.36
C ILE A 22 -3.99 -3.28 -1.85
N ALA A 23 -2.95 -3.04 -2.66
CA ALA A 23 -3.11 -2.91 -4.10
C ALA A 23 -3.65 -4.19 -4.76
N ASP A 24 -3.20 -5.35 -4.31
CA ASP A 24 -3.71 -6.65 -4.75
C ASP A 24 -5.19 -6.86 -4.36
N ALA A 25 -5.55 -6.55 -3.11
CA ALA A 25 -6.89 -6.80 -2.58
C ALA A 25 -8.00 -5.94 -3.20
N ILE A 26 -7.73 -4.65 -3.44
CA ILE A 26 -8.76 -3.68 -3.85
C ILE A 26 -8.38 -2.85 -5.09
N GLY A 27 -7.20 -3.09 -5.65
CA GLY A 27 -6.76 -2.44 -6.89
C GLY A 27 -6.58 -0.92 -6.76
N VAL A 28 -6.26 -0.41 -5.57
CA VAL A 28 -5.79 0.98 -5.36
C VAL A 28 -4.36 0.97 -4.83
N ARG A 29 -3.53 1.89 -5.31
CA ARG A 29 -2.12 1.98 -4.91
C ARG A 29 -1.90 3.15 -3.97
N ALA A 30 -1.60 2.85 -2.69
CA ALA A 30 -1.18 3.87 -1.74
C ALA A 30 0.28 4.26 -1.97
N LEU A 31 0.53 5.51 -2.36
CA LEU A 31 1.88 6.06 -2.59
C LEU A 31 2.41 6.85 -1.38
N ASP A 32 1.51 7.22 -0.47
CA ASP A 32 1.82 8.01 0.71
C ASP A 32 1.50 7.24 1.99
N LEU A 33 2.38 7.39 2.99
CA LEU A 33 2.20 6.86 4.33
C LEU A 33 1.79 7.98 5.30
N PRO A 34 1.12 7.65 6.42
CA PRO A 34 0.53 6.35 6.74
C PRO A 34 -0.71 6.03 5.89
N VAL A 35 -1.01 4.73 5.74
CA VAL A 35 -2.24 4.24 5.07
C VAL A 35 -3.39 4.16 6.07
N THR A 36 -3.94 5.32 6.42
CA THR A 36 -5.11 5.38 7.33
C THR A 36 -6.41 5.04 6.58
N PRO A 37 -7.46 4.59 7.28
CA PRO A 37 -8.75 4.29 6.67
C PRO A 37 -9.33 5.43 5.84
N ASP A 38 -9.26 6.68 6.34
CA ASP A 38 -9.80 7.85 5.62
C ASP A 38 -9.07 8.11 4.30
N ARG A 39 -7.74 7.94 4.29
CA ARG A 39 -6.94 8.08 3.07
C ARG A 39 -7.23 6.96 2.08
N LEU A 40 -7.45 5.74 2.59
CA LEU A 40 -7.78 4.59 1.74
C LEU A 40 -9.17 4.74 1.10
N LEU A 41 -10.14 5.24 1.86
CA LEU A 41 -11.48 5.54 1.37
C LEU A 41 -11.44 6.58 0.23
N ALA A 42 -10.71 7.68 0.42
CA ALA A 42 -10.53 8.70 -0.61
C ALA A 42 -9.87 8.15 -1.89
N LEU A 43 -8.93 7.21 -1.77
CA LEU A 43 -8.32 6.54 -2.92
C LEU A 43 -9.32 5.65 -3.67
N MET A 44 -10.21 4.96 -2.95
CA MET A 44 -11.25 4.12 -3.54
C MET A 44 -12.31 4.95 -4.25
N GLU A 45 -12.73 6.08 -3.66
CA GLU A 45 -13.66 7.03 -4.29
C GLU A 45 -13.09 7.58 -5.59
N LYS A 46 -11.84 8.06 -5.57
CA LYS A 46 -11.16 8.57 -6.78
C LYS A 46 -11.04 7.52 -7.88
N LYS A 47 -10.80 6.26 -7.51
CA LYS A 47 -10.77 5.14 -8.47
C LYS A 47 -12.14 4.95 -9.13
N ASN A 48 -13.23 5.04 -8.37
CA ASN A 48 -14.59 4.93 -8.90
C ASN A 48 -14.92 6.09 -9.83
N GLU A 49 -14.61 7.34 -9.44
CA GLU A 49 -14.82 8.52 -10.29
C GLU A 49 -14.08 8.40 -11.64
N THR A 50 -12.83 7.89 -11.61
CA THR A 50 -12.04 7.69 -12.82
C THR A 50 -12.63 6.59 -13.71
N LYS A 51 -13.23 5.56 -13.11
CA LYS A 51 -13.89 4.48 -13.83
C LYS A 51 -15.17 4.98 -14.51
N ASP A 52 -16.00 5.73 -13.79
CA ASP A 52 -17.26 6.28 -14.29
C ASP A 52 -17.03 7.30 -15.42
N ALA A 53 -15.94 8.07 -15.36
CA ALA A 53 -15.59 9.01 -16.44
C ALA A 53 -15.01 8.34 -17.70
N ALA A 54 -14.61 7.07 -17.60
CA ALA A 54 -14.04 6.30 -18.72
C ALA A 54 -15.09 5.42 -19.43
N GLU A 55 -16.25 5.21 -18.82
CA GLU A 55 -17.44 4.54 -19.39
C GLU A 55 -18.30 5.53 -20.21
#